data_AF-A0A396RZJ9-F1
#
_entry.id   AF-A0A396RZJ9-F1
#
_cell.length_a   1.000
_cell.length_b   1.000
_cell.length_c   1.000
_cell.angle_alpha   90.00
_cell.angle_beta   90.00
_cell.angle_gamma   90.00
#
_symmetry.space_group_name_H-M   'P 1'
#
loop_
_entity.id
_entity.type
_entity.pdbx_description
1 polymer ?
#
loop_
_entity_poly.entity_id
_entity_poly.type
_entity_poly.pdbx_seq_one_letter_code
_entity_poly.pdbx_strand_id
1 'polypeptide(L)'
;MDNQSTYSSPRSIAASILAQPDVERQRELFRQCPEHLRALVREHVRSSQALAEAKRKPKPQSTQTSPITPPQYTPVPRLSDLPRSAPEVARGHLQSLRSALAQGRSHA
;
A
#
# COMPACT_ATOMS: atom_id res chain seq x y z
N MET A 1 21.82 -33.30 16.43
CA MET A 1 20.52 -33.50 15.75
C MET A 1 19.70 -32.24 16.01
N ASP A 2 19.96 -31.20 15.24
CA ASP A 2 19.71 -29.82 15.66
C ASP A 2 18.81 -29.13 14.62
N ASN A 3 17.62 -29.69 14.44
CA ASN A 3 16.67 -29.26 13.40
C ASN A 3 15.63 -28.27 13.96
N GLN A 4 16.07 -27.28 14.74
CA GLN A 4 15.20 -26.22 15.31
C GLN A 4 15.43 -24.83 14.68
N SER A 5 16.47 -24.65 13.87
CA SER A 5 16.89 -23.31 13.39
C SER A 5 16.17 -22.81 12.12
N THR A 6 15.36 -23.63 11.45
CA THR A 6 14.68 -23.21 10.20
C THR A 6 13.35 -22.49 10.46
N TYR A 7 12.79 -22.59 11.66
CA TYR A 7 11.53 -21.93 12.04
C TYR A 7 11.74 -20.55 12.68
N SER A 8 12.72 -19.78 12.17
CA SER A 8 13.10 -18.48 12.74
C SER A 8 12.00 -17.41 12.64
N SER A 9 10.93 -17.64 11.88
CA SER A 9 9.83 -16.68 11.72
C SER A 9 8.46 -17.36 11.74
N PRO A 10 7.47 -16.83 12.49
CA PRO A 10 6.10 -17.35 12.50
C PRO A 10 5.46 -17.36 11.09
N ARG A 11 5.91 -16.46 10.21
CA ARG A 11 5.48 -16.42 8.81
C ARG A 11 5.97 -17.63 8.00
N SER A 12 7.17 -18.12 8.28
CA SER A 12 7.72 -19.30 7.61
C SER A 12 6.98 -20.57 8.03
N ILE A 13 6.68 -20.71 9.33
CA ILE A 13 5.85 -21.79 9.86
C ILE A 13 4.46 -21.78 9.21
N ALA A 14 3.81 -20.61 9.13
CA ALA A 14 2.51 -20.46 8.49
C ALA A 14 2.53 -20.83 6.99
N ALA A 15 3.61 -20.48 6.27
CA ALA A 15 3.77 -20.84 4.87
C ALA A 15 3.92 -22.36 4.67
N SER A 16 4.70 -23.03 5.53
CA SER A 16 4.85 -24.49 5.49
C SER A 16 3.51 -25.21 5.76
N ILE A 17 2.70 -24.70 6.69
CA ILE A 17 1.36 -25.23 6.96
C ILE A 17 0.44 -25.03 5.74
N LEU A 18 0.44 -23.84 5.15
CA LEU A 18 -0.41 -23.52 4.00
C LEU A 18 -0.03 -24.33 2.74
N ALA A 19 1.24 -24.71 2.61
CA ALA A 19 1.74 -25.52 1.50
C ALA A 19 1.34 -27.00 1.59
N GLN A 20 0.96 -27.51 2.77
CA GLN A 20 0.51 -28.90 2.91
C GLN A 20 -0.94 -29.04 2.43
N PRO A 21 -1.22 -30.01 1.53
CA PRO A 21 -2.59 -30.28 1.07
C PRO A 21 -3.41 -31.10 2.07
N ASP A 22 -2.76 -31.78 3.00
CA ASP A 22 -3.39 -32.71 3.95
C ASP A 22 -3.60 -32.07 5.34
N VAL A 23 -4.81 -32.26 5.88
CA VAL A 23 -5.24 -31.63 7.14
C VAL A 23 -4.55 -32.25 8.37
N GLU A 24 -4.27 -33.56 8.34
CA GLU A 24 -3.59 -34.25 9.44
C GLU A 24 -2.15 -33.75 9.56
N ARG A 25 -1.45 -33.63 8.42
CA ARG A 25 -0.11 -33.02 8.33
C ARG A 25 -0.08 -31.58 8.83
N GLN A 26 -1.10 -30.78 8.49
CA GLN A 26 -1.20 -29.39 8.97
C GLN A 26 -1.33 -29.33 10.50
N ARG A 27 -2.14 -30.21 11.09
CA ARG A 27 -2.31 -30.29 12.54
C ARG A 27 -1.03 -30.71 13.25
N GLU A 28 -0.29 -31.65 12.68
CA GLU A 28 0.99 -32.10 13.24
C GLU A 28 2.02 -30.97 13.24
N LEU A 29 2.18 -30.25 12.13
CA LEU A 29 3.05 -29.07 12.05
C LEU A 29 2.64 -27.97 13.04
N PHE A 30 1.34 -27.79 13.25
CA PHE A 30 0.83 -26.82 14.23
C PHE A 30 1.11 -27.25 15.67
N ARG A 31 1.06 -28.56 16.00
CA ARG A 31 1.42 -29.09 17.32
C ARG A 31 2.89 -28.89 17.63
N GLN A 32 3.76 -29.08 16.64
CA GLN A 32 5.21 -28.88 16.75
C GLN A 32 5.60 -27.40 16.91
N CYS A 33 4.69 -26.46 16.63
CA CYS A 33 4.94 -25.03 16.79
C CYS A 33 4.97 -24.63 18.29
N PRO A 34 5.97 -23.82 18.71
CA PRO A 34 6.03 -23.28 20.06
C PRO A 34 4.76 -22.50 20.45
N GLU A 35 4.29 -22.69 21.69
CA GLU A 35 3.04 -22.08 22.19
C GLU A 35 2.96 -20.56 21.98
N HIS A 36 4.07 -19.86 22.22
CA HIS A 36 4.13 -18.40 22.09
C HIS A 36 3.96 -17.90 20.64
N LEU A 37 4.27 -18.72 19.63
CA LEU A 37 4.11 -18.37 18.21
C LEU A 37 2.77 -18.84 17.63
N ARG A 38 2.06 -19.76 18.29
CA ARG A 38 0.82 -20.34 17.75
C ARG A 38 -0.24 -19.30 17.44
N ALA A 39 -0.35 -18.25 18.27
CA ALA A 39 -1.29 -17.16 18.03
C ALA A 39 -0.98 -16.41 16.71
N LEU A 40 0.28 -16.05 16.51
CA LEU A 40 0.75 -15.36 15.29
C LEU A 40 0.64 -16.23 14.04
N VAL A 41 0.97 -17.52 14.16
CA VAL A 41 0.84 -18.48 13.06
C VAL A 41 -0.63 -18.64 12.64
N ARG A 42 -1.56 -18.76 13.60
CA ARG A 42 -3.00 -18.82 13.30
C ARG A 42 -3.48 -17.58 12.56
N GLU A 43 -3.05 -16.40 12.98
CA GLU A 43 -3.39 -15.14 12.31
C GLU A 43 -2.87 -15.13 10.87
N HIS A 44 -1.60 -15.46 10.66
CA HIS A 44 -1.00 -15.49 9.31
C HIS A 44 -1.68 -16.48 8.36
N VAL A 45 -2.03 -17.68 8.86
CA VAL A 45 -2.78 -18.68 8.08
C VAL A 45 -4.15 -18.13 7.70
N ARG A 46 -4.89 -17.54 8.66
CA ARG A 46 -6.22 -16.96 8.42
C ARG A 46 -6.18 -15.85 7.38
N SER A 47 -5.25 -14.90 7.53
CA SER A 47 -5.06 -13.78 6.62
C SER A 47 -4.69 -14.24 5.21
N SER A 48 -3.84 -15.27 5.10
CA SER A 48 -3.42 -15.83 3.81
C SER A 48 -4.54 -16.61 3.12
N GLN A 49 -5.37 -17.34 3.88
CA GLN A 49 -6.55 -18.02 3.35
C GLN A 49 -7.57 -17.02 2.81
N ALA A 50 -7.87 -15.95 3.57
CA ALA A 50 -8.79 -14.90 3.12
C ALA A 50 -8.31 -14.23 1.81
N LEU A 51 -7.00 -14.01 1.68
CA LEU A 51 -6.38 -13.52 0.43
C LEU A 51 -6.54 -14.50 -0.73
N ALA A 52 -6.34 -15.80 -0.48
CA ALA A 52 -6.53 -16.84 -1.49
C ALA A 52 -7.99 -16.95 -1.94
N GLU A 53 -8.95 -16.87 -1.01
CA GLU A 53 -10.38 -16.86 -1.31
C GLU A 53 -10.80 -15.61 -2.09
N ALA A 54 -10.30 -14.44 -1.72
CA ALA A 54 -10.55 -13.20 -2.44
C ALA A 54 -10.03 -13.24 -3.89
N LYS A 55 -8.92 -13.94 -4.14
CA LYS A 55 -8.40 -14.17 -5.50
C LYS A 55 -9.19 -15.22 -6.27
N ARG A 56 -9.75 -16.22 -5.59
CA ARG A 56 -10.57 -17.29 -6.22
C ARG A 56 -11.98 -16.82 -6.56
N LYS A 57 -12.54 -15.87 -5.81
CA LYS A 57 -13.82 -15.28 -6.18
C LYS A 57 -13.66 -14.58 -7.53
N PRO A 58 -14.40 -14.98 -8.58
CA PRO A 58 -14.45 -14.20 -9.79
C PRO A 58 -14.94 -12.82 -9.39
N LYS A 59 -14.07 -11.82 -9.54
CA LYS A 59 -14.45 -10.43 -9.39
C LYS A 59 -15.66 -10.26 -10.32
N PRO A 60 -16.83 -9.81 -9.84
CA PRO A 60 -17.93 -9.54 -10.75
C PRO A 60 -17.36 -8.61 -11.81
N GLN A 61 -17.30 -9.10 -13.06
CA GLN A 61 -16.94 -8.27 -14.20
C GLN A 61 -18.01 -7.18 -14.22
N SER A 62 -17.67 -6.03 -13.64
CA SER A 62 -18.42 -4.82 -13.89
C SER A 62 -18.45 -4.69 -15.40
N THR A 63 -19.66 -4.78 -15.94
CA THR A 63 -20.00 -4.52 -17.33
C THR A 63 -19.74 -3.05 -17.60
N GLN A 64 -18.47 -2.70 -17.76
CA GLN A 64 -18.04 -1.44 -18.31
C GLN A 64 -16.76 -1.69 -19.09
N THR A 65 -16.93 -2.31 -20.25
CA THR A 65 -15.98 -2.25 -21.36
C THR A 65 -15.96 -0.83 -21.91
N SER A 66 -15.46 0.12 -21.12
CA SER A 66 -14.76 1.24 -21.73
C SER A 66 -13.44 0.67 -22.27
N PRO A 67 -13.03 0.95 -23.51
CA PRO A 67 -11.73 0.52 -24.00
C PRO A 67 -10.69 0.99 -23.00
N ILE A 68 -9.86 0.05 -22.51
CA ILE A 68 -8.69 0.36 -21.67
C ILE A 68 -7.78 1.20 -22.56
N THR A 69 -8.00 2.51 -22.54
CA THR A 69 -7.07 3.47 -23.10
C THR A 69 -5.90 3.44 -22.12
N PRO A 70 -4.68 3.07 -22.57
CA PRO A 70 -3.52 3.20 -21.70
C PRO A 70 -3.49 4.63 -21.14
N PRO A 71 -3.07 4.84 -19.89
CA PRO A 71 -2.99 6.19 -19.34
C PRO A 71 -2.16 7.03 -20.29
N GLN A 72 -2.81 8.01 -20.94
CA GLN A 72 -2.12 8.94 -21.82
C GLN A 72 -1.15 9.69 -20.92
N TYR A 73 0.14 9.57 -21.20
CA TYR A 73 1.16 10.32 -20.49
C TYR A 73 0.90 11.80 -20.76
N THR A 74 0.35 12.50 -19.77
CA THR A 74 0.30 13.96 -19.78
C THR A 74 1.65 14.45 -19.26
N PRO A 75 2.53 15.00 -20.13
CA PRO A 75 3.77 15.57 -19.65
C PRO A 75 3.44 16.69 -18.66
N VAL A 76 3.97 16.58 -17.45
CA VAL A 76 3.91 17.66 -16.47
C VAL A 76 4.74 18.81 -17.04
N PRO A 77 4.17 20.02 -17.23
CA PRO A 77 4.92 21.14 -17.77
C PRO A 77 6.12 21.43 -16.86
N ARG A 78 7.31 21.56 -17.45
CA ARG A 78 8.49 22.00 -16.72
C ARG A 78 8.36 23.49 -16.45
N LEU A 79 9.05 23.98 -15.42
CA LEU A 79 9.08 25.41 -15.09
C LEU A 79 9.49 26.29 -16.28
N SER A 80 10.32 25.74 -17.18
CA SER A 80 10.79 26.38 -18.42
C SER A 80 9.72 26.54 -19.50
N ASP A 81 8.65 25.73 -19.45
CA ASP A 81 7.56 25.74 -20.43
C ASP A 81 6.47 26.77 -20.11
N LEU A 82 6.50 27.35 -18.90
CA LEU A 82 5.55 28.38 -18.50
C LEU A 82 5.92 29.73 -19.13
N PRO A 83 4.99 30.39 -19.84
CA PRO A 83 5.23 31.72 -20.37
C PRO A 83 5.49 32.69 -19.22
N ARG A 84 6.51 33.55 -19.38
CA ARG A 84 6.81 34.59 -18.41
C ARG A 84 5.61 35.52 -18.30
N SER A 85 5.04 35.65 -17.12
CA SER A 85 3.89 36.52 -16.88
C SER A 85 4.22 37.98 -17.18
N ALA A 86 3.21 38.73 -17.64
CA ALA A 86 3.33 40.16 -17.92
C ALA A 86 3.80 40.91 -16.66
N PRO A 87 4.63 41.96 -16.81
CA PRO A 87 5.19 42.69 -15.68
C PRO A 87 4.11 43.33 -14.79
N GLU A 88 2.94 43.69 -15.33
CA GLU A 88 1.83 44.21 -14.53
C GLU A 88 1.27 43.20 -13.53
N VAL A 89 1.16 41.92 -13.91
CA VAL A 89 0.64 40.85 -13.04
C VAL A 89 1.58 40.63 -11.86
N ALA A 90 2.90 40.61 -12.12
CA ALA A 90 3.91 40.47 -11.07
C ALA A 90 3.86 41.65 -10.08
N ARG A 91 3.71 42.89 -10.59
CA ARG A 91 3.57 44.09 -9.74
C ARG A 91 2.33 44.03 -8.87
N GLY A 92 1.18 43.62 -9.43
CA GLY A 92 -0.06 43.45 -8.68
C GLY A 92 0.07 42.42 -7.56
N HIS A 93 0.69 41.27 -7.84
CA HIS A 93 0.96 40.25 -6.81
C HIS A 93 1.90 40.76 -5.71
N LEU A 94 2.98 41.46 -6.07
CA LEU A 94 3.89 42.05 -5.08
C LEU A 94 3.20 43.13 -4.23
N GLN A 95 2.32 43.93 -4.82
CA GLN A 95 1.55 44.93 -4.09
C GLN A 95 0.57 44.27 -3.12
N SER A 96 -0.14 43.22 -3.55
CA SER A 96 -1.03 42.44 -2.69
C SER A 96 -0.29 41.84 -1.49
N LEU A 97 0.87 41.23 -1.72
CA LEU A 97 1.72 40.67 -0.67
C LEU A 97 2.19 41.75 0.33
N ARG A 98 2.58 42.92 -0.15
CA ARG A 98 2.97 44.05 0.70
C ARG A 98 1.81 44.56 1.56
N SER A 99 0.60 44.65 1.00
CA SER A 99 -0.59 45.06 1.75
C SER A 99 -0.95 44.04 2.83
N ALA A 100 -0.91 42.75 2.53
CA ALA A 100 -1.19 41.69 3.51
C ALA A 100 -0.16 41.70 4.66
N LEU A 101 1.12 41.89 4.35
CA LEU A 101 2.18 42.02 5.36
C LEU A 101 2.02 43.29 6.20
N ALA A 102 1.63 44.41 5.60
CA ALA A 102 1.38 45.65 6.33
C ALA A 102 0.18 45.49 7.29
N GLN A 103 -0.90 44.83 6.87
CA GLN A 103 -2.06 44.55 7.72
C GLN A 103 -1.73 43.63 8.89
N GLY A 104 -0.91 42.58 8.67
CA GLY A 104 -0.46 41.70 9.75
C GLY A 104 0.49 42.36 10.76
N ARG A 105 1.19 43.43 10.34
CA ARG A 105 2.17 44.15 11.16
C ARG A 105 1.57 45.30 11.97
N SER A 106 0.37 45.76 11.60
CA SER A 106 -0.41 46.75 12.36
C SER A 106 -1.26 46.14 13.48
N HIS A 107 -1.29 44.80 13.60
CA HIS A 107 -2.07 44.04 14.58
C HIS A 107 -1.20 43.34 15.65
N ALA A 108 0.08 43.71 15.76
CA ALA A 108 1.02 43.26 16.80
C ALA A 108 1.51 44.46 17.61
#